data_AF-A0A7V9AG37-F1
#
_entry.id   AF-A0A7V9AG37-F1
#
_cell.length_a   1.000
_cell.length_b   1.000
_cell.length_c   1.000
_cell.angle_alpha   90.00
_cell.angle_beta   90.00
_cell.angle_gamma   90.00
#
_symmetry.space_group_name_H-M   'P 1'
#
loop_
_entity.id
_entity.type
_entity.pdbx_description
1 polymer ?
#
loop_
_entity_poly.entity_id
_entity_poly.type
_entity_poly.pdbx_seq_one_letter_code
_entity_poly.pdbx_strand_id
1 'polypeptide(L)'
;MTPAEIPLTPPPFTAAVATSPEDEVTRGDVEQVERALIDASTRVPVLMFYTSAVVWLLIGTLLAGLTSFKMHMPDLLGGVSFLTWGRIRPAHMNAMVFGWASMVGIGTSIWLMARLSRTTLRHPLLLVAGAAFWNLGVLLGLGGILAGDSTGYQWLEFPPYAALVLFVAYSLVVSWAVLMFRFRRGGHIYITQWYLLGAFLWFPWLYGATQIMLFVVPVQGVMQAAVNWWFVNNLLFLWFGAIGLGTAYYMIPKVIGRPVYSYHLAAIGFWTYAFFASWTGMQRLVDGPFPAWMITASIAASILTIIPVATVGLNHHMTMRGHFGLMRYSPTLRFTVFGAIAYTVFSLVGIVLSLRSVARYVQFTQASVAYSHLG
;
A
#
# COMPACT_ATOMS: atom_id res chain seq x y z
N MET A 1 -2.22 -30.18 28.82
CA MET A 1 -3.68 -29.96 28.84
C MET A 1 -4.02 -29.00 27.71
N THR A 2 -4.71 -29.52 26.70
CA THR A 2 -5.11 -28.87 25.45
C THR A 2 -6.27 -27.90 25.66
N PRO A 3 -6.24 -26.67 25.11
CA PRO A 3 -7.37 -25.76 25.09
C PRO A 3 -8.24 -26.06 23.87
N ALA A 4 -9.00 -27.16 23.93
CA ALA A 4 -10.03 -27.48 22.96
C ALA A 4 -11.39 -27.24 23.59
N GLU A 5 -12.20 -26.42 22.92
CA GLU A 5 -13.67 -26.40 22.97
C GLU A 5 -14.30 -26.17 24.35
N ILE A 6 -14.56 -24.91 24.69
CA ILE A 6 -15.68 -24.56 25.58
C ILE A 6 -16.86 -24.19 24.67
N PRO A 7 -17.88 -25.05 24.54
CA PRO A 7 -19.13 -24.67 23.91
C PRO A 7 -19.84 -23.69 24.84
N LEU A 8 -20.10 -22.47 24.38
CA LEU A 8 -20.96 -21.52 25.09
C LEU A 8 -22.42 -21.93 24.90
N THR A 9 -22.86 -22.98 25.58
CA THR A 9 -24.29 -23.23 25.82
C THR A 9 -24.74 -22.37 27.01
N PRO A 10 -25.79 -21.55 26.87
CA PRO A 10 -26.31 -20.77 27.99
C PRO A 10 -26.92 -21.71 29.05
N PRO A 11 -26.78 -21.42 30.36
CA PRO A 11 -27.39 -22.21 31.41
C PRO A 11 -28.93 -22.08 31.39
N PRO A 12 -29.67 -23.09 31.86
CA PRO A 12 -31.13 -23.05 31.90
C PRO A 12 -31.62 -21.93 32.84
N PHE A 13 -32.47 -21.06 32.31
CA PHE A 13 -33.13 -19.95 33.00
C PHE A 13 -33.95 -20.44 34.20
N THR A 14 -33.36 -20.49 35.40
CA THR A 14 -34.10 -20.61 36.66
C THR A 14 -33.33 -19.98 37.82
N ALA A 15 -33.41 -18.64 37.92
CA ALA A 15 -33.43 -17.88 39.16
C ALA A 15 -33.58 -16.40 38.79
N ALA A 16 -34.69 -15.79 39.17
CA ALA A 16 -34.90 -14.36 39.01
C ALA A 16 -33.93 -13.59 39.94
N VAL A 17 -32.75 -13.25 39.42
CA VAL A 17 -31.90 -12.21 39.98
C VAL A 17 -32.54 -10.89 39.58
N ALA A 18 -32.98 -10.11 40.56
CA ALA A 18 -33.44 -8.76 40.33
C ALA A 18 -32.24 -7.92 39.86
N THR A 19 -32.10 -7.75 38.55
CA THR A 19 -31.10 -6.86 37.95
C THR A 19 -31.57 -5.43 38.13
N SER A 20 -30.75 -4.61 38.79
CA SER A 20 -30.85 -3.16 38.77
C SER A 20 -30.92 -2.66 37.31
N PRO A 21 -31.62 -1.55 37.01
CA PRO A 21 -31.64 -0.97 35.66
C PRO A 21 -30.24 -0.51 35.15
N GLU A 22 -29.21 -0.60 35.99
CA GLU A 22 -27.82 -0.25 35.68
C GLU A 22 -27.01 -1.42 35.07
N ASP A 23 -27.55 -2.65 35.04
CA ASP A 23 -26.82 -3.86 34.59
C ASP A 23 -27.19 -4.34 33.17
N GLU A 24 -27.98 -3.58 32.41
CA GLU A 24 -28.39 -3.97 31.06
C GLU A 24 -27.24 -3.74 30.07
N VAL A 25 -26.39 -4.77 29.87
CA VAL A 25 -25.31 -4.76 28.89
C VAL A 25 -25.87 -4.43 27.51
N THR A 26 -25.58 -3.23 27.00
CA THR A 26 -26.12 -2.82 25.71
C THR A 26 -25.35 -3.51 24.58
N ARG A 27 -26.02 -3.68 23.43
CA ARG A 27 -25.34 -4.14 22.20
C ARG A 27 -24.13 -3.27 21.85
N GLY A 28 -24.17 -1.98 22.18
CA GLY A 28 -23.06 -1.05 21.99
C GLY A 28 -21.85 -1.41 22.82
N ASP A 29 -22.05 -1.79 24.09
CA ASP A 29 -20.97 -2.18 25.00
C ASP A 29 -20.28 -3.46 24.53
N VAL A 30 -21.05 -4.45 24.08
CA VAL A 30 -20.51 -5.69 23.50
C VAL A 30 -19.65 -5.41 22.26
N GLU A 31 -20.13 -4.55 21.34
CA GLU A 31 -19.37 -4.17 20.16
C GLU A 31 -18.10 -3.38 20.50
N GLN A 32 -18.12 -2.56 21.55
CA GLN A 32 -16.96 -1.81 22.00
C GLN A 32 -15.89 -2.73 22.59
N VAL A 33 -16.29 -3.67 23.44
CA VAL A 33 -15.38 -4.68 24.01
C VAL A 33 -14.79 -5.56 22.92
N GLU A 34 -15.60 -6.02 21.96
CA GLU A 34 -15.12 -6.80 20.81
C GLU A 34 -14.04 -6.04 20.02
N ARG A 35 -14.29 -4.76 19.72
CA ARG A 35 -13.30 -3.91 19.02
C ARG A 35 -12.02 -3.75 19.83
N ALA A 36 -12.13 -3.52 21.14
CA ALA A 36 -10.97 -3.40 22.03
C ALA A 36 -10.13 -4.68 22.06
N LEU A 37 -10.76 -5.86 22.08
CA LEU A 37 -10.07 -7.15 22.02
C LEU A 37 -9.37 -7.36 20.67
N ILE A 38 -10.00 -6.98 19.56
CA ILE A 38 -9.39 -7.06 18.22
C ILE A 38 -8.17 -6.12 18.14
N ASP A 39 -8.30 -4.89 18.61
CA ASP A 39 -7.19 -3.92 18.64
C ASP A 39 -6.05 -4.40 19.54
N ALA A 40 -6.37 -4.93 20.73
CA ALA A 40 -5.38 -5.51 21.63
C ALA A 40 -4.62 -6.66 20.97
N SER A 41 -5.33 -7.52 20.22
CA SER A 41 -4.71 -8.66 19.52
C SER A 41 -3.74 -8.24 18.41
N THR A 42 -3.99 -7.11 17.75
CA THR A 42 -3.15 -6.60 16.63
C THR A 42 -2.09 -5.60 17.07
N ARG A 43 -2.14 -5.12 18.32
CA ARG A 43 -1.29 -4.05 18.85
C ARG A 43 0.20 -4.28 18.59
N VAL A 44 0.74 -5.43 18.97
CA VAL A 44 2.18 -5.73 18.87
C VAL A 44 2.68 -5.68 17.42
N PRO A 45 2.13 -6.47 16.47
CA PRO A 45 2.60 -6.44 15.09
C PRO A 45 2.35 -5.08 14.43
N VAL A 46 1.20 -4.44 14.65
CA VAL A 46 0.89 -3.14 14.05
C VAL A 46 1.86 -2.07 14.52
N LEU A 47 2.14 -1.99 15.83
CA LEU A 47 3.14 -1.06 16.37
C LEU A 47 4.55 -1.36 15.85
N MET A 48 4.92 -2.64 15.71
CA MET A 48 6.22 -3.01 15.14
C MET A 48 6.36 -2.53 13.69
N PHE A 49 5.33 -2.71 12.85
CA PHE A 49 5.31 -2.21 11.47
C PHE A 49 5.41 -0.68 11.43
N TYR A 50 4.60 0.04 12.21
CA TYR A 50 4.64 1.51 12.22
C TYR A 50 5.96 2.07 12.76
N THR A 51 6.49 1.53 13.85
CA THR A 51 7.77 1.97 14.42
C THR A 51 8.91 1.75 13.43
N SER A 52 8.97 0.57 12.81
CA SER A 52 9.93 0.28 11.74
C SER A 52 9.76 1.23 10.55
N ALA A 53 8.52 1.50 10.14
CA ALA A 53 8.25 2.39 9.03
C ALA A 53 8.71 3.83 9.30
N VAL A 54 8.55 4.33 10.52
CA VAL A 54 9.05 5.66 10.92
C VAL A 54 10.58 5.70 10.86
N VAL A 55 11.26 4.65 11.33
CA VAL A 55 12.72 4.56 11.23
C VAL A 55 13.17 4.59 9.76
N TRP A 56 12.55 3.78 8.91
CA TRP A 56 12.87 3.77 7.47
C TRP A 56 12.50 5.06 6.75
N LEU A 57 11.44 5.76 7.17
CA LEU A 57 11.10 7.08 6.67
C LEU A 57 12.23 8.07 6.95
N LEU A 58 12.73 8.10 8.20
CA LEU A 58 13.83 8.99 8.57
C LEU A 58 15.11 8.68 7.79
N ILE A 59 15.46 7.40 7.64
CA ILE A 59 16.62 6.96 6.85
C ILE A 59 16.42 7.34 5.37
N GLY A 60 15.25 7.04 4.80
CA GLY A 60 14.91 7.35 3.41
C GLY A 60 14.94 8.85 3.14
N THR A 61 14.37 9.67 4.03
CA THR A 61 14.36 11.14 3.90
C THR A 61 15.78 11.70 4.00
N LEU A 62 16.62 11.17 4.89
CA LEU A 62 18.02 11.57 5.00
C LEU A 62 18.78 11.28 3.70
N LEU A 63 18.64 10.07 3.15
CA LEU A 63 19.28 9.69 1.88
C LEU A 63 18.73 10.49 0.69
N ALA A 64 17.42 10.80 0.67
CA ALA A 64 16.80 11.64 -0.33
C ALA A 64 17.35 13.09 -0.27
N GLY A 65 17.48 13.64 0.94
CA GLY A 65 18.10 14.95 1.17
C GLY A 65 19.55 14.99 0.67
N LEU A 66 20.35 13.96 0.99
CA LEU A 66 21.72 13.84 0.48
C LEU A 66 21.77 13.74 -1.06
N THR A 67 20.84 13.01 -1.66
CA THR A 67 20.73 12.88 -3.13
C THR A 67 20.40 14.24 -3.77
N SER A 68 19.52 15.02 -3.13
CA SER A 68 19.17 16.38 -3.56
C SER A 68 20.37 17.33 -3.42
N PHE A 69 21.06 17.36 -2.28
CA PHE A 69 22.25 18.20 -2.11
C PHE A 69 23.35 17.89 -3.12
N LYS A 70 23.57 16.62 -3.45
CA LYS A 70 24.54 16.20 -4.47
C LYS A 70 24.21 16.68 -5.88
N MET A 71 22.94 16.96 -6.20
CA MET A 71 22.59 17.59 -7.49
C MET A 71 23.04 19.05 -7.57
N HIS A 72 23.17 19.73 -6.43
CA HIS A 72 23.65 21.12 -6.35
C HIS A 72 25.16 21.19 -6.11
N MET A 73 25.72 20.21 -5.40
CA MET A 73 27.14 20.12 -5.03
C MET A 73 27.67 18.72 -5.33
N PRO A 74 28.06 18.42 -6.59
CA PRO A 74 28.43 17.06 -7.02
C PRO A 74 29.61 16.44 -6.23
N ASP A 75 30.56 17.27 -5.81
CA ASP A 75 31.77 16.82 -5.11
C ASP A 75 31.53 16.44 -3.64
N LEU A 76 30.37 16.80 -3.07
CA LEU A 76 30.00 16.48 -1.70
C LEU A 76 30.12 14.98 -1.47
N LEU A 77 31.02 14.53 -0.59
CA LEU A 77 31.24 13.10 -0.28
C LEU A 77 31.62 12.24 -1.51
N GLY A 78 32.23 12.84 -2.54
CA GLY A 78 32.64 12.14 -3.76
C GLY A 78 33.76 11.10 -3.56
N GLY A 79 34.62 11.30 -2.55
CA GLY A 79 35.71 10.36 -2.21
C GLY A 79 35.27 9.08 -1.50
N VAL A 80 33.97 8.95 -1.18
CA VAL A 80 33.42 7.81 -0.46
C VAL A 80 32.55 6.99 -1.41
N SER A 81 33.05 5.81 -1.82
CA SER A 81 32.41 4.98 -2.86
C SER A 81 30.96 4.62 -2.55
N PHE A 82 30.65 4.30 -1.29
CA PHE A 82 29.29 3.95 -0.85
C PHE A 82 28.33 5.14 -0.79
N LEU A 83 28.84 6.38 -0.80
CA LEU A 83 28.04 7.62 -0.78
C LEU A 83 27.98 8.30 -2.15
N THR A 84 28.33 7.61 -3.23
CA THR A 84 28.18 8.16 -4.59
C THR A 84 26.70 8.34 -4.95
N TRP A 85 26.38 9.35 -5.78
CA TRP A 85 24.99 9.66 -6.16
C TRP A 85 24.26 8.44 -6.77
N GLY A 86 24.98 7.66 -7.60
CA GLY A 86 24.45 6.45 -8.23
C GLY A 86 24.08 5.32 -7.26
N ARG A 87 24.60 5.32 -6.02
CA ARG A 87 24.26 4.34 -4.99
C ARG A 87 23.24 4.87 -3.98
N ILE A 88 23.38 6.13 -3.57
CA ILE A 88 22.43 6.75 -2.63
C ILE A 88 21.04 6.89 -3.28
N ARG A 89 20.95 7.23 -4.57
CA ARG A 89 19.67 7.35 -5.28
C ARG A 89 18.80 6.09 -5.17
N PRO A 90 19.26 4.92 -5.64
CA PRO A 90 18.48 3.70 -5.50
C PRO A 90 18.28 3.29 -4.04
N ALA A 91 19.25 3.56 -3.15
CA ALA A 91 19.10 3.24 -1.73
C ALA A 91 17.95 4.04 -1.08
N HIS A 92 17.83 5.35 -1.34
CA HIS A 92 16.73 6.14 -0.79
C HIS A 92 15.38 5.71 -1.38
N MET A 93 15.32 5.41 -2.68
CA MET A 93 14.06 5.01 -3.33
C MET A 93 13.55 3.69 -2.74
N ASN A 94 14.44 2.71 -2.55
CA ASN A 94 14.05 1.43 -1.95
C ASN A 94 13.75 1.55 -0.45
N ALA A 95 14.45 2.43 0.28
CA ALA A 95 14.11 2.75 1.67
C ALA A 95 12.69 3.33 1.78
N MET A 96 12.31 4.22 0.86
CA MET A 96 10.96 4.79 0.83
C MET A 96 9.90 3.76 0.43
N VAL A 97 10.15 2.98 -0.63
CA VAL A 97 9.19 2.02 -1.19
C VAL A 97 8.99 0.81 -0.28
N PHE A 98 10.08 0.10 0.06
CA PHE A 98 10.00 -1.14 0.83
C PHE A 98 10.14 -0.90 2.34
N GLY A 99 10.95 0.06 2.76
CA GLY A 99 11.15 0.35 4.18
C GLY A 99 10.00 1.14 4.81
N TRP A 100 9.60 2.25 4.22
CA TRP A 100 8.54 3.11 4.77
C TRP A 100 7.15 2.73 4.26
N ALA A 101 6.87 2.94 2.97
CA ALA A 101 5.53 2.87 2.41
C ALA A 101 4.92 1.47 2.54
N SER A 102 5.70 0.42 2.27
CA SER A 102 5.22 -0.96 2.41
C SER A 102 4.98 -1.35 3.86
N MET A 103 5.83 -0.93 4.80
CA MET A 103 5.64 -1.22 6.23
C MET A 103 4.40 -0.51 6.79
N VAL A 104 4.20 0.78 6.47
CA VAL A 104 2.97 1.50 6.82
C VAL A 104 1.75 0.82 6.20
N GLY A 105 1.85 0.47 4.91
CA GLY A 105 0.77 -0.17 4.17
C GLY A 105 0.36 -1.50 4.79
N ILE A 106 1.34 -2.38 5.09
CA ILE A 106 1.10 -3.68 5.74
C ILE A 106 0.52 -3.48 7.14
N GLY A 107 1.10 -2.62 7.98
CA GLY A 107 0.61 -2.35 9.33
C GLY A 107 -0.83 -1.84 9.34
N THR A 108 -1.14 -0.88 8.47
CA THR A 108 -2.51 -0.34 8.30
C THR A 108 -3.47 -1.43 7.82
N SER A 109 -3.04 -2.24 6.86
CA SER A 109 -3.85 -3.32 6.31
C SER A 109 -4.16 -4.41 7.34
N ILE A 110 -3.18 -4.74 8.20
CA ILE A 110 -3.38 -5.71 9.29
C ILE A 110 -4.48 -5.24 10.23
N TRP A 111 -4.38 -4.00 10.68
CA TRP A 111 -5.34 -3.40 11.59
C TRP A 111 -6.74 -3.30 10.98
N LEU A 112 -6.85 -2.80 9.74
CA LEU A 112 -8.11 -2.69 9.02
C LEU A 112 -8.75 -4.04 8.76
N MET A 113 -7.97 -5.01 8.28
CA MET A 113 -8.47 -6.34 7.96
C MET A 113 -9.00 -7.05 9.21
N ALA A 114 -8.35 -6.89 10.37
CA ALA A 114 -8.82 -7.47 11.61
C ALA A 114 -10.15 -6.89 12.09
N ARG A 115 -10.27 -5.55 12.07
CA ARG A 115 -11.52 -4.87 12.44
C ARG A 115 -12.67 -5.20 11.50
N LEU A 116 -12.43 -5.21 10.19
CA LEU A 116 -13.46 -5.47 9.19
C LEU A 116 -13.87 -6.94 9.14
N SER A 117 -12.96 -7.85 9.49
CA SER A 117 -13.27 -9.28 9.58
C SER A 117 -13.90 -9.67 10.92
N ARG A 118 -13.94 -8.76 11.92
CA ARG A 118 -14.41 -9.01 13.29
C ARG A 118 -13.80 -10.26 13.90
N THR A 119 -12.49 -10.39 13.74
CA THR A 119 -11.72 -11.54 14.20
C THR A 119 -10.47 -11.06 14.92
N THR A 120 -10.20 -11.65 16.09
CA THR A 120 -8.94 -11.44 16.80
C THR A 120 -7.81 -12.15 16.07
N LEU A 121 -6.63 -11.54 16.13
CA LEU A 121 -5.42 -12.08 15.52
C LEU A 121 -5.04 -13.43 16.16
N ARG A 122 -5.17 -14.51 15.40
CA ARG A 122 -4.64 -15.83 15.79
C ARG A 122 -3.15 -15.87 15.43
N HIS A 123 -2.30 -16.21 16.40
CA HIS A 123 -0.84 -16.27 16.27
C HIS A 123 -0.17 -14.94 15.86
N PRO A 124 -0.19 -13.91 16.73
CA PRO A 124 0.45 -12.61 16.45
C PRO A 124 1.95 -12.71 16.15
N LEU A 125 2.62 -13.74 16.67
CA LEU A 125 4.04 -14.00 16.43
C LEU A 125 4.38 -14.21 14.95
N LEU A 126 3.44 -14.71 14.14
CA LEU A 126 3.66 -14.91 12.71
C LEU A 126 3.86 -13.57 11.99
N LEU A 127 3.06 -12.56 12.34
CA LEU A 127 3.21 -11.20 11.79
C LEU A 127 4.45 -10.49 12.35
N VAL A 128 4.80 -10.73 13.61
CA VAL A 128 6.04 -10.22 14.21
C VAL A 128 7.26 -10.79 13.49
N ALA A 129 7.28 -12.10 13.22
CA ALA A 129 8.32 -12.73 12.41
C ALA A 129 8.35 -12.16 10.99
N GLY A 130 7.19 -11.98 10.36
CA GLY A 130 7.08 -11.32 9.06
C GLY A 130 7.69 -9.91 9.06
N ALA A 131 7.40 -9.09 10.07
CA ALA A 131 7.99 -7.76 10.22
C ALA A 131 9.51 -7.80 10.47
N ALA A 132 10.00 -8.78 11.24
CA ALA A 132 11.43 -8.96 11.49
C ALA A 132 12.18 -9.35 10.20
N PHE A 133 11.67 -10.33 9.46
CA PHE A 133 12.23 -10.70 8.16
C PHE A 133 12.14 -9.56 7.15
N TRP A 134 11.06 -8.78 7.15
CA TRP A 134 10.96 -7.63 6.25
C TRP A 134 12.03 -6.59 6.55
N ASN A 135 12.22 -6.23 7.82
CA ASN A 135 13.30 -5.32 8.24
C ASN A 135 14.68 -5.86 7.86
N LEU A 136 14.92 -7.15 8.06
CA LEU A 136 16.17 -7.80 7.65
C LEU A 136 16.36 -7.71 6.13
N GLY A 137 15.33 -7.98 5.34
CA GLY A 137 15.37 -7.89 3.88
C GLY A 137 15.66 -6.47 3.39
N VAL A 138 15.00 -5.47 3.96
CA VAL A 138 15.27 -4.05 3.65
C VAL A 138 16.70 -3.65 4.06
N LEU A 139 17.16 -4.06 5.24
CA LEU A 139 18.52 -3.77 5.71
C LEU A 139 19.60 -4.39 4.80
N LEU A 140 19.45 -5.68 4.48
CA LEU A 140 20.33 -6.40 3.56
C LEU A 140 20.30 -5.79 2.16
N GLY A 141 19.12 -5.39 1.71
CA GLY A 141 18.91 -4.75 0.42
C GLY A 141 19.60 -3.38 0.32
N LEU A 142 19.37 -2.49 1.28
CA LEU A 142 20.04 -1.19 1.34
C LEU A 142 21.56 -1.35 1.45
N GLY A 143 22.02 -2.26 2.33
CA GLY A 143 23.44 -2.57 2.49
C GLY A 143 24.07 -3.03 1.18
N GLY A 144 23.39 -3.91 0.44
CA GLY A 144 23.82 -4.39 -0.88
C GLY A 144 23.91 -3.27 -1.92
N ILE A 145 22.88 -2.44 -2.03
CA ILE A 145 22.88 -1.28 -2.96
C ILE A 145 24.06 -0.35 -2.65
N LEU A 146 24.30 -0.03 -1.37
CA LEU A 146 25.39 0.85 -0.94
C LEU A 146 26.77 0.20 -1.15
N ALA A 147 26.87 -1.13 -1.02
CA ALA A 147 28.07 -1.89 -1.36
C ALA A 147 28.33 -1.95 -2.87
N GLY A 148 27.31 -1.76 -3.70
CA GLY A 148 27.39 -1.70 -5.16
C GLY A 148 26.74 -2.88 -5.89
N ASP A 149 26.02 -3.76 -5.18
CA ASP A 149 25.38 -4.96 -5.71
C ASP A 149 23.95 -4.68 -6.25
N SER A 150 23.74 -3.48 -6.81
CA SER A 150 22.43 -3.08 -7.33
C SER A 150 22.11 -3.79 -8.64
N THR A 151 20.88 -4.29 -8.78
CA THR A 151 20.42 -4.94 -10.02
C THR A 151 20.22 -3.97 -11.19
N GLY A 152 20.11 -2.66 -10.91
CA GLY A 152 19.90 -1.62 -11.92
C GLY A 152 18.44 -1.45 -12.40
N TYR A 153 17.52 -2.31 -11.99
CA TYR A 153 16.09 -2.16 -12.30
C TYR A 153 15.37 -1.31 -11.27
N GLN A 154 14.65 -0.28 -11.73
CA GLN A 154 13.96 0.66 -10.83
C GLN A 154 12.97 -0.04 -9.90
N TRP A 155 13.09 0.21 -8.60
CA TRP A 155 12.33 -0.42 -7.50
C TRP A 155 12.53 -1.94 -7.36
N LEU A 156 13.55 -2.49 -8.02
CA LEU A 156 14.01 -3.87 -7.90
C LEU A 156 15.52 -3.94 -7.69
N GLU A 157 16.12 -2.84 -7.23
CA GLU A 157 17.57 -2.70 -7.06
C GLU A 157 18.12 -3.59 -5.95
N PHE A 158 17.27 -4.15 -5.09
CA PHE A 158 17.69 -5.10 -4.07
C PHE A 158 18.32 -6.35 -4.68
N PRO A 159 19.48 -6.79 -4.15
CA PRO A 159 20.11 -8.04 -4.56
C PRO A 159 19.20 -9.26 -4.34
N PRO A 160 19.46 -10.37 -5.05
CA PRO A 160 18.63 -11.59 -4.95
C PRO A 160 18.51 -12.15 -3.53
N TYR A 161 19.56 -12.04 -2.70
CA TYR A 161 19.52 -12.51 -1.32
C TYR A 161 18.53 -11.70 -0.45
N ALA A 162 18.43 -10.39 -0.67
CA ALA A 162 17.49 -9.53 0.02
C ALA A 162 16.06 -9.77 -0.48
N ALA A 163 15.89 -9.97 -1.80
CA ALA A 163 14.62 -10.33 -2.42
C ALA A 163 14.04 -11.63 -1.84
N LEU A 164 14.86 -12.66 -1.63
CA LEU A 164 14.43 -13.93 -1.04
C LEU A 164 13.93 -13.76 0.40
N VAL A 165 14.63 -12.95 1.21
CA VAL A 165 14.21 -12.64 2.58
C VAL A 165 12.88 -11.86 2.59
N LEU A 166 12.71 -10.88 1.70
CA LEU A 166 11.46 -10.15 1.54
C LEU A 166 10.31 -11.04 1.08
N PHE A 167 10.58 -12.00 0.20
CA PHE A 167 9.58 -12.98 -0.23
C PHE A 167 9.08 -13.85 0.94
N VAL A 168 9.97 -14.32 1.81
CA VAL A 168 9.58 -15.06 3.02
C VAL A 168 8.76 -14.18 3.96
N ALA A 169 9.22 -12.94 4.20
CA ALA A 169 8.51 -11.97 5.03
C ALA A 169 7.08 -11.73 4.51
N TYR A 170 6.96 -11.50 3.20
CA TYR A 170 5.69 -11.28 2.54
C TYR A 170 4.78 -12.52 2.63
N SER A 171 5.33 -13.71 2.43
CA SER A 171 4.58 -14.98 2.46
C SER A 171 3.90 -15.20 3.82
N LEU A 172 4.58 -14.84 4.91
CA LEU A 172 3.99 -14.86 6.25
C LEU A 172 2.83 -13.87 6.34
N VAL A 173 3.04 -12.61 5.94
CA VAL A 173 1.99 -11.56 5.99
C VAL A 173 0.77 -11.91 5.13
N VAL A 174 0.98 -12.38 3.91
CA VAL A 174 -0.13 -12.71 2.99
C VAL A 174 -0.88 -13.96 3.42
N SER A 175 -0.18 -14.99 3.94
CA SER A 175 -0.84 -16.18 4.49
C SER A 175 -1.80 -15.79 5.61
N TRP A 176 -1.39 -14.83 6.45
CA TRP A 176 -2.22 -14.29 7.50
C TRP A 176 -3.43 -13.55 6.93
N ALA A 177 -3.22 -12.67 5.96
CA ALA A 177 -4.29 -11.85 5.38
C ALA A 177 -5.39 -12.71 4.76
N VAL A 178 -5.01 -13.76 4.02
CA VAL A 178 -5.93 -14.71 3.40
C VAL A 178 -6.68 -15.54 4.44
N LEU A 179 -5.98 -16.07 5.46
CA LEU A 179 -6.61 -16.85 6.54
C LEU A 179 -7.63 -16.00 7.32
N MET A 180 -7.27 -14.77 7.67
CA MET A 180 -8.18 -13.84 8.35
C MET A 180 -9.44 -13.57 7.53
N PHE A 181 -9.28 -13.29 6.24
CA PHE A 181 -10.43 -13.04 5.39
C PHE A 181 -11.32 -14.28 5.21
N ARG A 182 -10.73 -15.47 5.17
CA ARG A 182 -11.45 -16.75 5.07
C ARG A 182 -12.30 -17.05 6.31
N PHE A 183 -11.82 -16.69 7.49
CA PHE A 183 -12.48 -16.93 8.78
C PHE A 183 -13.24 -15.70 9.31
N ARG A 184 -13.47 -14.68 8.48
CA ARG A 184 -14.19 -13.45 8.86
C ARG A 184 -15.60 -13.76 9.39
N ARG A 185 -16.06 -12.93 10.33
CA ARG A 185 -17.41 -12.96 10.89
C ARG A 185 -18.24 -11.82 10.29
N GLY A 186 -19.36 -12.15 9.66
CA GLY A 186 -20.27 -11.19 9.00
C GLY A 186 -20.45 -11.48 7.51
N GLY A 187 -21.64 -11.16 6.98
CA GLY A 187 -22.02 -11.50 5.60
C GLY A 187 -21.47 -10.56 4.53
N HIS A 188 -21.50 -9.24 4.76
CA HIS A 188 -21.09 -8.26 3.76
C HIS A 188 -19.60 -7.94 3.84
N ILE A 189 -18.95 -7.91 2.67
CA ILE A 189 -17.55 -7.54 2.53
C ILE A 189 -17.47 -6.03 2.28
N TYR A 190 -16.73 -5.31 3.11
CA TYR A 190 -16.54 -3.88 2.94
C TYR A 190 -15.67 -3.58 1.72
N ILE A 191 -15.92 -2.44 1.05
CA ILE A 191 -15.11 -2.03 -0.11
C ILE A 191 -13.62 -1.88 0.27
N THR A 192 -13.32 -1.44 1.49
CA THR A 192 -11.95 -1.43 2.03
C THR A 192 -11.31 -2.83 1.95
N GLN A 193 -12.03 -3.90 2.32
CA GLN A 193 -11.48 -5.26 2.23
C GLN A 193 -11.20 -5.66 0.78
N TRP A 194 -11.98 -5.19 -0.20
CA TRP A 194 -11.73 -5.48 -1.62
C TRP A 194 -10.39 -4.91 -2.06
N TYR A 195 -10.13 -3.64 -1.74
CA TYR A 195 -8.87 -2.99 -2.04
C TYR A 195 -7.68 -3.63 -1.32
N LEU A 196 -7.82 -3.93 -0.02
CA LEU A 196 -6.74 -4.56 0.75
C LEU A 196 -6.41 -5.97 0.23
N LEU A 197 -7.43 -6.80 -0.04
CA LEU A 197 -7.22 -8.12 -0.63
C LEU A 197 -6.65 -8.03 -2.04
N GLY A 198 -7.15 -7.09 -2.85
CA GLY A 198 -6.59 -6.79 -4.16
C GLY A 198 -5.09 -6.55 -4.06
N ALA A 199 -4.66 -5.63 -3.19
CA ALA A 199 -3.25 -5.34 -2.97
C ALA A 199 -2.44 -6.60 -2.57
N PHE A 200 -2.94 -7.38 -1.61
CA PHE A 200 -2.28 -8.60 -1.14
C PHE A 200 -2.23 -9.73 -2.17
N LEU A 201 -3.14 -9.75 -3.14
CA LEU A 201 -3.15 -10.78 -4.19
C LEU A 201 -2.39 -10.33 -5.45
N TRP A 202 -2.45 -9.04 -5.78
CA TRP A 202 -1.75 -8.49 -6.92
C TRP A 202 -0.24 -8.41 -6.68
N PHE A 203 0.22 -7.97 -5.51
CA PHE A 203 1.65 -7.83 -5.25
C PHE A 203 2.49 -9.09 -5.53
N PRO A 204 2.14 -10.31 -5.06
CA PRO A 204 2.95 -11.50 -5.34
C PRO A 204 2.91 -11.89 -6.82
N TRP A 205 1.81 -11.62 -7.53
CA TRP A 205 1.76 -11.78 -8.99
C TRP A 205 2.72 -10.80 -9.69
N LEU A 206 2.64 -9.51 -9.34
CA LEU A 206 3.49 -8.45 -9.90
C LEU A 206 4.97 -8.74 -9.65
N TYR A 207 5.31 -8.94 -8.37
CA TYR A 207 6.68 -9.18 -7.94
C TYR A 207 7.20 -10.50 -8.51
N GLY A 208 6.45 -11.60 -8.40
CA GLY A 208 6.87 -12.91 -8.89
C GLY A 208 7.06 -12.94 -10.41
N ALA A 209 6.10 -12.41 -11.18
CA ALA A 209 6.22 -12.36 -12.64
C ALA A 209 7.44 -11.54 -13.08
N THR A 210 7.67 -10.39 -12.46
CA THR A 210 8.82 -9.55 -12.79
C THR A 210 10.15 -10.17 -12.36
N GLN A 211 10.22 -10.80 -11.17
CA GLN A 211 11.42 -11.51 -10.73
C GLN A 211 11.78 -12.66 -11.69
N ILE A 212 10.77 -13.42 -12.14
CA ILE A 212 10.98 -14.49 -13.13
C ILE A 212 11.49 -13.90 -14.45
N MET A 213 10.81 -12.87 -14.98
CA MET A 213 11.11 -12.31 -16.30
C MET A 213 12.38 -11.46 -16.35
N LEU A 214 12.94 -11.01 -15.21
CA LEU A 214 14.17 -10.22 -15.19
C LEU A 214 15.39 -10.98 -14.65
N PHE A 215 15.22 -11.97 -13.77
CA PHE A 215 16.35 -12.60 -13.09
C PHE A 215 16.42 -14.12 -13.27
N VAL A 216 15.29 -14.83 -13.40
CA VAL A 216 15.29 -16.30 -13.50
C VAL A 216 15.33 -16.76 -14.96
N VAL A 217 14.39 -16.26 -15.77
CA VAL A 217 14.31 -16.48 -17.21
C VAL A 217 14.25 -15.10 -17.87
N PRO A 218 15.41 -14.41 -17.95
CA PRO A 218 15.44 -13.01 -18.34
C PRO A 218 14.97 -12.81 -19.78
N VAL A 219 13.95 -11.99 -19.96
CA VAL A 219 13.59 -11.46 -21.27
C VAL A 219 14.74 -10.58 -21.79
N GLN A 220 14.85 -10.44 -23.11
CA GLN A 220 16.00 -9.80 -23.74
C GLN A 220 15.65 -8.42 -24.33
N GLY A 221 16.66 -7.55 -24.37
CA GLY A 221 16.58 -6.23 -25.02
C GLY A 221 15.51 -5.34 -24.41
N VAL A 222 14.74 -4.69 -25.29
CA VAL A 222 13.75 -3.66 -24.92
C VAL A 222 12.67 -4.19 -23.97
N MET A 223 12.36 -5.49 -24.01
CA MET A 223 11.33 -6.09 -23.16
C MET A 223 11.65 -6.00 -21.66
N GLN A 224 12.93 -5.96 -21.26
CA GLN A 224 13.30 -5.80 -19.85
C GLN A 224 12.78 -4.47 -19.28
N ALA A 225 12.91 -3.40 -20.07
CA ALA A 225 12.41 -2.08 -19.68
C ALA A 225 10.87 -2.05 -19.63
N ALA A 226 10.19 -2.73 -20.55
CA ALA A 226 8.73 -2.88 -20.50
C ALA A 226 8.27 -3.59 -19.23
N VAL A 227 8.89 -4.72 -18.89
CA VAL A 227 8.60 -5.48 -17.68
C VAL A 227 8.86 -4.64 -16.42
N ASN A 228 9.98 -3.91 -16.38
CA ASN A 228 10.30 -3.05 -15.24
C ASN A 228 9.30 -1.90 -15.07
N TRP A 229 8.90 -1.22 -16.15
CA TRP A 229 7.92 -0.14 -16.07
C TRP A 229 6.51 -0.63 -15.74
N TRP A 230 6.15 -1.82 -16.21
CA TRP A 230 4.94 -2.49 -15.78
C TRP A 230 4.95 -2.71 -14.26
N PHE A 231 6.06 -3.25 -13.72
CA PHE A 231 6.22 -3.48 -12.28
C PHE A 231 6.13 -2.19 -11.48
N VAL A 232 6.95 -1.18 -11.78
CA VAL A 232 6.99 0.10 -11.07
C VAL A 232 5.60 0.74 -11.03
N ASN A 233 4.93 0.79 -12.16
CA ASN A 233 3.61 1.41 -12.24
C ASN A 233 2.57 0.61 -11.44
N ASN A 234 2.56 -0.71 -11.57
CA ASN A 234 1.64 -1.55 -10.83
C ASN A 234 1.90 -1.56 -9.32
N LEU A 235 3.16 -1.44 -8.88
CA LEU A 235 3.48 -1.30 -7.47
C LEU A 235 2.90 0.02 -6.92
N LEU A 236 2.95 1.10 -7.69
CA LEU A 236 2.40 2.38 -7.28
C LEU A 236 0.87 2.34 -7.15
N PHE A 237 0.18 1.77 -8.13
CA PHE A 237 -1.28 1.69 -8.10
C PHE A 237 -1.77 0.47 -7.31
N LEU A 238 -1.58 -0.74 -7.83
CA LEU A 238 -2.19 -1.95 -7.28
C LEU A 238 -1.69 -2.32 -5.87
N TRP A 239 -0.49 -1.88 -5.46
CA TRP A 239 -0.03 -2.07 -4.08
C TRP A 239 -0.31 -0.85 -3.22
N PHE A 240 0.39 0.28 -3.43
CA PHE A 240 0.23 1.45 -2.55
C PHE A 240 -1.12 2.15 -2.74
N GLY A 241 -1.52 2.41 -3.98
CA GLY A 241 -2.79 3.06 -4.30
C GLY A 241 -3.98 2.27 -3.78
N ALA A 242 -4.00 0.95 -3.95
CA ALA A 242 -5.06 0.10 -3.42
C ALA A 242 -5.15 0.17 -1.88
N ILE A 243 -4.02 0.03 -1.17
CA ILE A 243 -4.01 0.13 0.29
C ILE A 243 -4.46 1.53 0.76
N GLY A 244 -3.96 2.58 0.11
CA GLY A 244 -4.31 3.97 0.42
C GLY A 244 -5.80 4.26 0.21
N LEU A 245 -6.35 3.87 -0.94
CA LEU A 245 -7.76 4.01 -1.25
C LEU A 245 -8.64 3.20 -0.29
N GLY A 246 -8.28 1.94 -0.03
CA GLY A 246 -8.98 1.10 0.94
C GLY A 246 -9.02 1.75 2.33
N THR A 247 -7.89 2.33 2.75
CA THR A 247 -7.78 3.06 4.03
C THR A 247 -8.67 4.30 4.04
N ALA A 248 -8.70 5.10 2.97
CA ALA A 248 -9.57 6.27 2.87
C ALA A 248 -11.07 5.90 2.94
N TYR A 249 -11.46 4.83 2.26
CA TYR A 249 -12.82 4.28 2.30
C TYR A 249 -13.26 3.81 3.69
N TYR A 250 -12.32 3.54 4.60
CA TYR A 250 -12.62 3.24 5.99
C TYR A 250 -12.59 4.49 6.86
N MET A 251 -11.48 5.24 6.80
CA MET A 251 -11.18 6.32 7.75
C MET A 251 -12.14 7.50 7.62
N ILE A 252 -12.46 7.94 6.41
CA ILE A 252 -13.38 9.07 6.17
C ILE A 252 -14.77 8.83 6.79
N PRO A 253 -15.52 7.78 6.38
CA PRO A 253 -16.84 7.53 6.94
C PRO A 253 -16.79 7.20 8.43
N LYS A 254 -15.75 6.47 8.88
CA LYS A 254 -15.65 6.03 10.28
C LYS A 254 -15.41 7.19 11.25
N VAL A 255 -14.58 8.16 10.88
CA VAL A 255 -14.28 9.33 11.74
C VAL A 255 -15.46 10.29 11.80
N ILE A 256 -16.24 10.42 10.72
CA ILE A 256 -17.41 11.30 10.65
C ILE A 256 -18.66 10.64 11.24
N GLY A 257 -18.67 9.30 11.37
CA GLY A 257 -19.84 8.55 11.83
C GLY A 257 -20.95 8.46 10.78
N ARG A 258 -20.59 8.42 9.48
CA ARG A 258 -21.54 8.34 8.36
C ARG A 258 -21.27 7.13 7.46
N PRO A 259 -22.29 6.59 6.78
CA PRO A 259 -22.07 5.58 5.76
C PRO A 259 -21.36 6.19 4.54
N VAL A 260 -20.70 5.33 3.76
CA VAL A 260 -20.15 5.67 2.44
C VAL A 260 -21.29 6.11 1.52
N TYR A 261 -21.07 7.18 0.74
CA TYR A 261 -22.11 7.78 -0.09
C TYR A 261 -22.78 6.80 -1.07
N SER A 262 -22.02 6.07 -1.89
CA SER A 262 -22.59 5.11 -2.84
C SER A 262 -21.74 3.85 -2.97
N TYR A 263 -22.29 2.71 -2.55
CA TYR A 263 -21.63 1.42 -2.68
C TYR A 263 -21.53 0.95 -4.13
N HIS A 264 -22.52 1.24 -4.97
CA HIS A 264 -22.46 0.94 -6.41
C HIS A 264 -21.31 1.69 -7.10
N LEU A 265 -21.16 2.98 -6.77
CA LEU A 265 -20.07 3.80 -7.29
C LEU A 265 -18.71 3.28 -6.82
N ALA A 266 -18.63 2.84 -5.55
CA ALA A 266 -17.42 2.24 -4.99
C ALA A 266 -17.05 0.91 -5.69
N ALA A 267 -18.04 0.08 -6.02
CA ALA A 267 -17.83 -1.17 -6.76
C ALA A 267 -17.36 -0.93 -8.21
N ILE A 268 -17.98 0.02 -8.92
CA ILE A 268 -17.53 0.43 -10.27
C ILE A 268 -16.10 0.95 -10.20
N GLY A 269 -15.81 1.80 -9.22
CA GLY A 269 -14.47 2.33 -8.99
C GLY A 269 -13.45 1.22 -8.78
N PHE A 270 -13.73 0.25 -7.91
CA PHE A 270 -12.81 -0.87 -7.67
C PHE A 270 -12.55 -1.72 -8.92
N TRP A 271 -13.59 -2.15 -9.64
CA TRP A 271 -13.39 -3.04 -10.79
C TRP A 271 -12.72 -2.35 -11.97
N THR A 272 -13.09 -1.10 -12.25
CA THR A 272 -12.43 -0.32 -13.29
C THR A 272 -11.00 0.03 -12.89
N TYR A 273 -10.73 0.26 -11.61
CA TYR A 273 -9.37 0.42 -11.08
C TYR A 273 -8.52 -0.83 -11.29
N ALA A 274 -9.01 -1.98 -10.82
CA ALA A 274 -8.34 -3.27 -10.96
C ALA A 274 -8.02 -3.60 -12.42
N PHE A 275 -8.96 -3.32 -13.33
CA PHE A 275 -8.78 -3.59 -14.75
C PHE A 275 -7.80 -2.60 -15.41
N PHE A 276 -8.03 -1.29 -15.31
CA PHE A 276 -7.24 -0.31 -16.09
C PHE A 276 -5.87 -0.04 -15.49
N ALA A 277 -5.70 -0.03 -14.17
CA ALA A 277 -4.43 0.30 -13.54
C ALA A 277 -3.31 -0.65 -14.00
N SER A 278 -3.62 -1.93 -14.20
CA SER A 278 -2.62 -2.92 -14.63
C SER A 278 -2.06 -2.71 -16.03
N TRP A 279 -2.81 -2.04 -16.89
CA TRP A 279 -2.42 -1.77 -18.27
C TRP A 279 -1.63 -0.47 -18.41
N THR A 280 -1.47 0.27 -17.33
CA THR A 280 -0.66 1.48 -17.30
C THR A 280 0.81 1.15 -16.99
N GLY A 281 1.72 1.99 -17.48
CA GLY A 281 3.18 1.87 -17.29
C GLY A 281 3.96 2.07 -18.58
N MET A 282 3.49 1.54 -19.71
CA MET A 282 4.20 1.63 -21.00
C MET A 282 4.18 3.04 -21.59
N GLN A 283 3.32 3.94 -21.12
CA GLN A 283 3.37 5.36 -21.50
C GLN A 283 4.69 6.04 -21.12
N ARG A 284 5.49 5.46 -20.22
CA ARG A 284 6.83 5.94 -19.87
C ARG A 284 7.88 5.65 -20.94
N LEU A 285 7.52 4.85 -21.94
CA LEU A 285 8.38 4.37 -23.01
C LEU A 285 8.07 5.05 -24.36
N VAL A 286 7.34 6.17 -24.32
CA VAL A 286 7.05 6.99 -25.51
C VAL A 286 8.36 7.36 -26.21
N ASP A 287 8.32 7.33 -27.53
CA ASP A 287 9.45 7.59 -28.44
C ASP A 287 10.68 6.65 -28.24
N GLY A 288 10.52 5.57 -27.47
CA GLY A 288 11.51 4.49 -27.37
C GLY A 288 11.36 3.39 -28.43
N PRO A 289 12.29 2.43 -28.51
CA PRO A 289 12.29 1.32 -29.46
C PRO A 289 11.27 0.22 -29.11
N PHE A 290 10.00 0.59 -28.92
CA PHE A 290 8.92 -0.31 -28.51
C PHE A 290 7.83 -0.39 -29.57
N PRO A 291 7.12 -1.52 -29.68
CA PRO A 291 5.95 -1.61 -30.53
C PRO A 291 4.93 -0.51 -30.19
N ALA A 292 4.55 0.28 -31.18
CA ALA A 292 3.67 1.44 -30.99
C ALA A 292 2.32 1.07 -30.34
N TRP A 293 1.82 -0.15 -30.58
CA TRP A 293 0.57 -0.65 -29.99
C TRP A 293 0.65 -0.77 -28.46
N MET A 294 1.79 -1.17 -27.89
CA MET A 294 1.95 -1.31 -26.43
C MET A 294 1.80 0.05 -25.75
N ILE A 295 2.46 1.06 -26.32
CA ILE A 295 2.40 2.43 -25.84
C ILE A 295 0.96 2.97 -25.99
N THR A 296 0.33 2.81 -27.15
CA THR A 296 -1.04 3.30 -27.37
C THR A 296 -2.05 2.64 -26.43
N ALA A 297 -1.96 1.33 -26.23
CA ALA A 297 -2.83 0.60 -25.30
C ALA A 297 -2.69 1.12 -23.86
N SER A 298 -1.45 1.38 -23.44
CA SER A 298 -1.16 1.92 -22.10
C SER A 298 -1.64 3.36 -21.91
N ILE A 299 -1.56 4.19 -22.96
CA ILE A 299 -2.13 5.55 -22.95
C ILE A 299 -3.65 5.50 -22.89
N ALA A 300 -4.29 4.63 -23.69
CA ALA A 300 -5.73 4.44 -23.65
C ALA A 300 -6.20 3.98 -22.26
N ALA A 301 -5.52 2.99 -21.67
CA ALA A 301 -5.77 2.54 -20.30
C ALA A 301 -5.58 3.67 -19.29
N SER A 302 -4.52 4.48 -19.44
CA SER A 302 -4.26 5.64 -18.58
C SER A 302 -5.42 6.63 -18.63
N ILE A 303 -5.91 6.99 -19.82
CA ILE A 303 -7.09 7.85 -19.97
C ILE A 303 -8.31 7.22 -19.28
N LEU A 304 -8.53 5.92 -19.45
CA LEU A 304 -9.65 5.20 -18.85
C LEU A 304 -9.56 5.11 -17.32
N THR A 305 -8.38 5.29 -16.70
CA THR A 305 -8.27 5.45 -15.24
C THR A 305 -9.01 6.68 -14.71
N ILE A 306 -9.45 7.61 -15.57
CA ILE A 306 -10.34 8.70 -15.15
C ILE A 306 -11.64 8.17 -14.52
N ILE A 307 -12.13 6.99 -14.96
CA ILE A 307 -13.34 6.38 -14.42
C ILE A 307 -13.16 6.02 -12.93
N PRO A 308 -12.19 5.17 -12.54
CA PRO A 308 -11.96 4.89 -11.12
C PRO A 308 -11.59 6.14 -10.33
N VAL A 309 -10.83 7.08 -10.89
CA VAL A 309 -10.46 8.33 -10.20
C VAL A 309 -11.69 9.19 -9.89
N ALA A 310 -12.57 9.39 -10.88
CA ALA A 310 -13.78 10.18 -10.71
C ALA A 310 -14.76 9.50 -9.75
N THR A 311 -14.98 8.20 -9.90
CA THR A 311 -15.89 7.45 -9.01
C THR A 311 -15.42 7.48 -7.56
N VAL A 312 -14.13 7.26 -7.31
CA VAL A 312 -13.52 7.29 -5.97
C VAL A 312 -13.54 8.71 -5.40
N GLY A 313 -13.13 9.71 -6.18
CA GLY A 313 -13.10 11.11 -5.76
C GLY A 313 -14.49 11.64 -5.41
N LEU A 314 -15.51 11.36 -6.25
CA LEU A 314 -16.90 11.71 -5.98
C LEU A 314 -17.43 11.02 -4.72
N ASN A 315 -17.11 9.75 -4.51
CA ASN A 315 -17.56 9.01 -3.34
C ASN A 315 -17.02 9.63 -2.04
N HIS A 316 -15.72 9.91 -2.00
CA HIS A 316 -15.07 10.54 -0.84
C HIS A 316 -15.58 11.96 -0.62
N HIS A 317 -15.70 12.77 -1.68
CA HIS A 317 -16.20 14.14 -1.60
C HIS A 317 -17.64 14.20 -1.09
N MET A 318 -18.54 13.38 -1.64
CA MET A 318 -19.94 13.35 -1.23
C MET A 318 -20.10 12.81 0.20
N THR A 319 -19.25 11.86 0.62
CA THR A 319 -19.22 11.39 2.02
C THR A 319 -18.80 12.51 2.98
N MET A 320 -17.89 13.39 2.56
CA MET A 320 -17.43 14.56 3.33
C MET A 320 -18.39 15.78 3.27
N ARG A 321 -19.40 15.77 2.40
CA ARG A 321 -20.24 16.95 2.16
C ARG A 321 -20.90 17.44 3.46
N GLY A 322 -20.71 18.72 3.76
CA GLY A 322 -21.17 19.36 5.02
C GLY A 322 -20.29 19.12 6.25
N HIS A 323 -19.22 18.31 6.16
CA HIS A 323 -18.38 17.90 7.29
C HIS A 323 -16.91 18.35 7.15
N PHE A 324 -16.57 19.08 6.09
CA PHE A 324 -15.21 19.61 5.88
C PHE A 324 -14.70 20.46 7.05
N GLY A 325 -15.58 21.10 7.82
CA GLY A 325 -15.20 21.83 9.04
C GLY A 325 -14.51 20.97 10.10
N LEU A 326 -14.82 19.66 10.16
CA LEU A 326 -14.23 18.72 11.12
C LEU A 326 -12.73 18.48 10.89
N MET A 327 -12.21 18.75 9.69
CA MET A 327 -10.77 18.64 9.40
C MET A 327 -9.91 19.62 10.21
N ARG A 328 -10.52 20.68 10.76
CA ARG A 328 -9.84 21.62 11.66
C ARG A 328 -9.50 20.97 13.00
N TYR A 329 -10.32 20.04 13.48
CA TYR A 329 -10.19 19.44 14.81
C TYR A 329 -9.65 18.00 14.79
N SER A 330 -9.87 17.26 13.71
CA SER A 330 -9.41 15.86 13.58
C SER A 330 -8.17 15.76 12.68
N PRO A 331 -6.97 15.45 13.23
CA PRO A 331 -5.77 15.20 12.44
C PRO A 331 -5.94 14.03 11.48
N THR A 332 -6.57 12.94 11.94
CA THR A 332 -6.84 11.75 11.12
C THR A 332 -7.64 12.11 9.88
N LEU A 333 -8.70 12.91 10.04
CA LEU A 333 -9.52 13.33 8.91
C LEU A 333 -8.75 14.26 7.97
N ARG A 334 -7.97 15.19 8.53
CA ARG A 334 -7.14 16.13 7.75
C ARG A 334 -6.16 15.41 6.83
N PHE A 335 -5.39 14.47 7.37
CA PHE A 335 -4.41 13.72 6.58
C PHE A 335 -5.07 12.74 5.59
N THR A 336 -6.17 12.08 5.98
CA THR A 336 -6.87 11.14 5.09
C THR A 336 -7.52 11.87 3.90
N VAL A 337 -8.19 12.99 4.15
CA VAL A 337 -8.83 13.78 3.09
C VAL A 337 -7.78 14.43 2.20
N PHE A 338 -6.68 14.95 2.78
CA PHE A 338 -5.55 15.44 1.99
C PHE A 338 -4.98 14.36 1.08
N GLY A 339 -4.74 13.14 1.61
CA GLY A 339 -4.28 12.01 0.80
C GLY A 339 -5.25 11.63 -0.32
N ALA A 340 -6.56 11.62 -0.07
CA ALA A 340 -7.57 11.34 -1.09
C ALA A 340 -7.61 12.41 -2.21
N ILE A 341 -7.43 13.69 -1.85
CA ILE A 341 -7.33 14.78 -2.83
C ILE A 341 -6.00 14.68 -3.60
N ALA A 342 -4.88 14.47 -2.90
CA ALA A 342 -3.56 14.32 -3.50
C ALA A 342 -3.56 13.16 -4.51
N TYR A 343 -4.13 12.01 -4.17
CA TYR A 343 -4.32 10.89 -5.10
C TYR A 343 -5.13 11.28 -6.35
N THR A 344 -6.21 12.06 -6.18
CA THR A 344 -7.03 12.52 -7.31
C THR A 344 -6.20 13.41 -8.24
N VAL A 345 -5.46 14.38 -7.68
CA VAL A 345 -4.58 15.27 -8.45
C VAL A 345 -3.46 14.49 -9.12
N PHE A 346 -2.77 13.62 -8.37
CA PHE A 346 -1.75 12.71 -8.87
C PHE A 346 -2.26 11.89 -10.07
N SER A 347 -3.47 11.37 -9.98
CA SER A 347 -4.02 10.56 -11.08
C SER A 347 -4.34 11.40 -12.32
N LEU A 348 -4.94 12.59 -12.14
CA LEU A 348 -5.23 13.50 -13.25
C LEU A 348 -3.96 14.00 -13.93
N VAL A 349 -2.94 14.37 -13.16
CA VAL A 349 -1.62 14.74 -13.68
C VAL A 349 -1.00 13.55 -14.42
N GLY A 350 -1.15 12.33 -13.90
CA GLY A 350 -0.67 11.10 -14.54
C GLY A 350 -1.28 10.88 -15.92
N ILE A 351 -2.58 11.14 -16.07
CA ILE A 351 -3.28 11.07 -17.36
C ILE A 351 -2.67 12.09 -18.35
N VAL A 352 -2.48 13.34 -17.93
CA VAL A 352 -1.88 14.37 -18.79
C VAL A 352 -0.47 14.00 -19.21
N LEU A 353 0.38 13.56 -18.26
CA LEU A 353 1.74 13.12 -18.54
C LEU A 353 1.83 11.86 -19.41
N SER A 354 0.75 11.07 -19.48
CA SER A 354 0.70 9.87 -20.33
C SER A 354 0.52 10.19 -21.82
N LEU A 355 -0.03 11.35 -22.17
CA LEU A 355 -0.33 11.70 -23.55
C LEU A 355 0.97 11.88 -24.36
N ARG A 356 1.06 11.29 -25.56
CA ARG A 356 2.26 11.39 -26.41
C ARG A 356 2.69 12.83 -26.68
N SER A 357 1.71 13.71 -26.90
CA SER A 357 1.94 15.14 -27.15
C SER A 357 2.59 15.87 -25.98
N VAL A 358 2.38 15.40 -24.75
CA VAL A 358 2.97 15.95 -23.53
C VAL A 358 4.28 15.23 -23.20
N ALA A 359 4.25 13.89 -23.22
CA ALA A 359 5.38 13.02 -22.91
C ALA A 359 6.65 13.42 -23.66
N ARG A 360 6.55 13.76 -24.96
CA ARG A 360 7.69 14.22 -25.78
C ARG A 360 8.49 15.37 -25.16
N TYR A 361 7.84 16.26 -24.39
CA TYR A 361 8.51 17.41 -23.78
C TYR A 361 8.93 17.16 -22.34
N VAL A 362 8.20 16.33 -21.60
CA VAL A 362 8.38 16.16 -20.15
C VAL A 362 9.15 14.90 -19.77
N GLN A 363 9.23 13.92 -20.67
CA GLN A 363 9.99 12.69 -20.46
C GLN A 363 11.47 13.03 -20.26
N PHE A 364 12.11 12.36 -19.30
CA PHE A 364 13.49 12.62 -18.86
C PHE A 364 13.74 14.00 -18.21
N THR A 365 12.71 14.80 -17.94
CA THR A 365 12.85 16.03 -17.15
C THR A 365 12.55 15.79 -15.67
N GLN A 366 12.81 16.81 -14.83
CA GLN A 366 12.45 16.81 -13.40
C GLN A 366 10.94 16.72 -13.16
N ALA A 367 10.09 16.91 -14.17
CA ALA A 367 8.64 16.68 -14.05
C ALA A 367 8.32 15.23 -13.65
N SER A 368 9.11 14.26 -14.12
CA SER A 368 8.97 12.86 -13.73
C SER A 368 9.26 12.64 -12.24
N VAL A 369 10.28 13.31 -11.71
CA VAL A 369 10.67 13.25 -10.29
C VAL A 369 9.60 13.93 -9.44
N ALA A 370 9.13 15.11 -9.83
CA ALA A 370 8.06 15.83 -9.14
C ALA A 370 6.77 15.00 -9.09
N TYR A 371 6.40 14.36 -10.20
CA TYR A 371 5.24 13.46 -10.25
C TYR A 371 5.36 12.29 -9.28
N SER A 372 6.54 11.67 -9.19
CA SER A 372 6.80 10.57 -8.24
C SER A 372 6.79 11.00 -6.78
N HIS A 373 7.00 12.29 -6.45
CA HIS A 373 6.88 12.80 -5.08
C HIS A 373 5.47 13.30 -4.74
N LEU A 374 4.67 13.61 -5.76
CA LEU A 374 3.27 14.02 -5.59
C LEU A 374 2.38 12.83 -5.20
N GLY A 375 2.66 11.66 -5.76
CA GLY A 375 2.03 10.38 -5.40
C GLY A 375 2.68 9.80 -4.16
#